data_AF-A8BGK7-F1
#
_entry.id   AF-A8BGK7-F1
#
_cell.length_a   1.000
_cell.length_b   1.000
_cell.length_c   1.000
_cell.angle_alpha   90.00
_cell.angle_beta   90.00
_cell.angle_gamma   90.00
#
_symmetry.space_group_name_H-M   'P 1'
#
loop_
_entity.id
_entity.type
_entity.pdbx_description
1 polymer ?
#
loop_
_entity_poly.entity_id
_entity_poly.type
_entity_poly.pdbx_seq_one_letter_code
_entity_poly.pdbx_strand_id
1 'polypeptide(L)'
;MPERRGVLQQNCPGNWNGATIAIASLFRLKDPSHGFLEANRIYLREVPILAVSDAEKEAYEDSLSTIEPMIPFNLYDSSKSYAEMRMELRATRHQFFDPLQNFLPFMAYDLFDMMPEKTLSYFERVEQINAATLSSEPCLVEIAGLSDDYNAKYSVTRDYGYKNRCCGDVLAAREREHPFVYGQYRLEAAPGCQHYWRACSSVCSTCKSNGAKKFAFPCHFCHDLEVDHHTLSSKDVKEVICWTCQQYGPIGEVCVNCGAALTTRYCATCKILSLMPLDYETFVHCDHCDRCVSVHEHENHYCARAGDAEDCPICLLPLNTDLSTVKLSCSAGHFLHASCYDRVNEEVESGEKCPLDGMIVGERDSYYCITAYAHAYFREHVFSWTSYKTIVIVSCVDCGKLAFNLYLGADDMQFSHCCFGCNTIELKRITMPSDLVETLVASIPWWLNQSSCTAMSASSFSLYTRADYPNYSESTLVMQFVAETEWLVYTHPILFTSISPHNPPAST
;
A
#
# COMPACT_ATOMS: atom_id res chain seq x y z
N MET A 1 -35.84 58.92 3.80
CA MET A 1 -34.63 58.17 4.15
C MET A 1 -35.05 56.77 4.55
N PRO A 2 -34.78 55.72 3.76
CA PRO A 2 -35.11 54.36 4.15
C PRO A 2 -33.98 53.79 5.01
N GLU A 3 -34.40 53.10 6.08
CA GLU A 3 -33.57 52.49 7.10
C GLU A 3 -32.57 51.49 6.50
N ARG A 4 -31.31 51.59 6.94
CA ARG A 4 -30.27 50.62 6.64
C ARG A 4 -30.68 49.29 7.25
N ARG A 5 -30.99 48.29 6.42
CA ARG A 5 -31.04 46.89 6.82
C ARG A 5 -29.71 46.55 7.51
N GLY A 6 -29.77 46.22 8.80
CA GLY A 6 -28.63 45.75 9.56
C GLY A 6 -28.06 44.51 8.89
N VAL A 7 -26.85 44.64 8.33
CA VAL A 7 -26.03 43.50 7.97
C VAL A 7 -25.74 42.78 9.29
N LEU A 8 -26.30 41.58 9.47
CA LEU A 8 -25.85 40.67 10.52
C LEU A 8 -24.40 40.29 10.16
N GLN A 9 -23.45 41.12 10.56
CA GLN A 9 -22.04 40.78 10.60
C GLN A 9 -21.89 39.68 11.66
N GLN A 10 -21.97 38.43 11.23
CA GLN A 10 -21.39 37.36 12.01
C GLN A 10 -19.88 37.51 11.88
N ASN A 11 -19.22 37.78 13.01
CA ASN A 11 -17.83 37.43 13.17
C ASN A 11 -17.75 35.91 13.03
N CYS A 12 -17.52 35.43 11.80
CA CYS A 12 -16.92 34.12 11.61
C CYS A 12 -15.61 34.19 12.41
N PRO A 13 -15.44 33.41 13.49
CA PRO A 13 -14.20 33.47 14.24
C PRO A 13 -13.05 33.20 13.27
N GLY A 14 -12.18 34.19 13.12
CA GLY A 14 -10.92 34.05 12.41
C GLY A 14 -10.04 33.08 13.19
N ASN A 15 -10.25 31.79 12.96
CA ASN A 15 -9.30 30.69 13.10
C ASN A 15 -10.06 29.40 12.82
N TRP A 16 -10.48 29.22 11.57
CA TRP A 16 -10.50 27.86 11.05
C TRP A 16 -9.06 27.61 10.65
N ASN A 17 -8.33 26.81 11.43
CA ASN A 17 -7.06 26.27 10.96
C ASN A 17 -7.38 25.63 9.61
N GLY A 18 -6.89 26.22 8.52
CA GLY A 18 -7.10 25.68 7.18
C GLY A 18 -6.64 24.22 7.15
N ALA A 19 -7.12 23.45 6.17
CA ALA A 19 -6.57 22.12 5.98
C ALA A 19 -5.06 22.25 5.72
N THR A 20 -4.22 21.46 6.41
CA THR A 20 -2.82 21.37 6.03
C THR A 20 -2.73 20.40 4.86
N ILE A 21 -2.03 20.79 3.80
CA ILE A 21 -1.92 20.01 2.58
C ILE A 21 -0.46 19.76 2.27
N ALA A 22 -0.13 18.52 1.92
CA ALA A 22 1.17 18.16 1.38
C ALA A 22 1.18 18.42 -0.12
N ILE A 23 2.14 19.21 -0.58
CA ILE A 23 2.36 19.51 -1.99
C ILE A 23 3.74 18.98 -2.36
N ALA A 24 3.79 18.14 -3.39
CA ALA A 24 5.04 17.71 -4.00
C ALA A 24 5.44 18.68 -5.12
N SER A 25 6.62 19.28 -4.98
CA SER A 25 7.30 19.98 -6.07
C SER A 25 7.96 18.93 -6.97
N LEU A 26 7.37 18.68 -8.15
CA LEU A 26 7.89 17.72 -9.10
C LEU A 26 9.05 18.29 -9.90
N PHE A 27 10.11 17.50 -10.06
CA PHE A 27 11.27 17.85 -10.87
C PHE A 27 11.92 16.61 -11.51
N ARG A 28 12.77 16.84 -12.52
CA ARG A 28 13.67 15.82 -13.07
C ARG A 28 15.12 16.26 -12.94
N LEU A 29 16.05 15.32 -13.08
CA LEU A 29 17.48 15.62 -13.03
C LEU A 29 18.01 16.10 -14.39
N LYS A 30 19.02 16.98 -14.38
CA LYS A 30 19.82 17.35 -15.57
C LYS A 30 20.82 16.24 -15.88
N ASP A 31 21.55 15.81 -14.87
CA ASP A 31 22.55 14.74 -14.93
C ASP A 31 22.47 13.87 -13.67
N PRO A 32 22.10 12.58 -13.79
CA PRO A 32 21.97 11.69 -12.63
C PRO A 32 23.22 11.54 -11.75
N SER A 33 24.43 11.78 -12.27
CA SER A 33 25.67 11.65 -11.47
C SER A 33 25.80 12.69 -10.35
N HIS A 34 25.05 13.78 -10.45
CA HIS A 34 25.04 14.85 -9.45
C HIS A 34 23.93 14.67 -8.41
N GLY A 35 23.16 13.58 -8.47
CA GLY A 35 22.06 13.29 -7.56
C GLY A 35 21.04 14.42 -7.47
N PHE A 36 20.50 14.64 -6.27
CA PHE A 36 19.40 15.56 -6.00
C PHE A 36 19.82 16.97 -5.62
N LEU A 37 21.05 17.39 -5.90
CA LEU A 37 21.47 18.77 -5.64
C LEU A 37 20.52 19.76 -6.35
N GLU A 38 20.12 20.83 -5.66
CA GLU A 38 19.12 21.79 -6.18
C GLU A 38 19.50 22.36 -7.56
N ALA A 39 20.79 22.67 -7.75
CA ALA A 39 21.32 23.15 -9.03
C ALA A 39 21.19 22.12 -10.18
N ASN A 40 21.05 20.83 -9.87
CA ASN A 40 20.88 19.73 -10.82
C ASN A 40 19.40 19.47 -11.19
N ARG A 41 18.45 20.18 -10.58
CA ARG A 41 17.02 19.95 -10.78
C ARG A 41 16.47 20.78 -11.94
N ILE A 42 15.50 20.21 -12.66
CA ILE A 42 14.63 20.90 -13.61
C ILE A 42 13.21 20.77 -13.07
N TYR A 43 12.66 21.89 -12.62
CA TYR A 43 11.29 21.99 -12.15
C TYR A 43 10.28 21.59 -13.23
N LEU A 44 9.23 20.87 -12.84
CA LEU A 44 8.14 20.43 -13.69
C LEU A 44 6.81 21.11 -13.30
N ARG A 45 6.25 20.76 -12.13
CA ARG A 45 5.00 21.35 -11.60
C ARG A 45 4.82 21.06 -10.10
N GLU A 46 3.96 21.82 -9.44
CA GLU A 46 3.44 21.48 -8.11
C GLU A 46 2.28 20.49 -8.25
N VAL A 47 2.22 19.50 -7.36
CA VAL A 47 1.14 18.52 -7.29
C VAL A 47 0.71 18.37 -5.83
N PRO A 48 -0.52 18.75 -5.46
CA PRO A 48 -1.05 18.45 -4.13
C PRO A 48 -1.31 16.96 -3.98
N ILE A 49 -0.72 16.36 -2.94
CA ILE A 49 -0.66 14.90 -2.77
C ILE A 49 -1.60 14.40 -1.70
N LEU A 50 -1.80 15.11 -0.58
CA LEU A 50 -2.82 14.76 0.42
C LEU A 50 -3.12 15.86 1.44
N ALA A 51 -4.28 15.73 2.09
CA ALA A 51 -4.61 16.48 3.30
C ALA A 51 -3.96 15.78 4.49
N VAL A 52 -3.17 16.51 5.26
CA VAL A 52 -2.46 16.01 6.43
C VAL A 52 -3.29 16.38 7.66
N SER A 53 -3.67 15.39 8.46
CA SER A 53 -4.34 15.67 9.74
C SER A 53 -3.37 16.32 10.73
N ASP A 54 -3.90 17.02 11.73
CA ASP A 54 -3.06 17.64 12.76
C ASP A 54 -2.22 16.60 13.54
N ALA A 55 -2.71 15.36 13.65
CA ALA A 55 -2.01 14.25 14.30
C ALA A 55 -0.86 13.69 13.44
N GLU A 56 -0.97 13.73 12.12
CA GLU A 56 0.05 13.23 11.19
C GLU A 56 1.10 14.28 10.85
N LYS A 57 0.83 15.56 11.17
CA LYS A 57 1.68 16.67 10.77
C LYS A 57 3.12 16.53 11.24
N GLU A 58 3.33 16.12 12.49
CA GLU A 58 4.67 15.91 13.06
C GLU A 58 5.41 14.77 12.33
N ALA A 59 4.72 13.68 11.99
CA ALA A 59 5.31 12.58 11.21
C ALA A 59 5.67 13.00 9.77
N TYR A 60 4.89 13.91 9.17
CA TYR A 60 5.20 14.45 7.85
C TYR A 60 6.35 15.44 7.85
N GLU A 61 6.58 16.19 8.94
CA GLU A 61 7.65 17.18 9.03
C GLU A 61 9.04 16.56 8.82
N ASP A 62 9.27 15.35 9.33
CA ASP A 62 10.52 14.59 9.10
C ASP A 62 10.73 14.20 7.62
N SER A 63 9.63 14.04 6.87
CA SER A 63 9.65 13.61 5.47
C SER A 63 9.76 14.77 4.47
N LEU A 64 9.62 16.03 4.89
CA LEU A 64 9.65 17.20 3.98
C LEU A 64 11.02 17.45 3.34
N SER A 65 12.09 17.05 4.03
CA SER A 65 13.45 17.14 3.48
C SER A 65 13.79 16.01 2.52
N THR A 66 12.97 14.96 2.51
CA THR A 66 13.16 13.75 1.73
C THR A 66 12.76 14.00 0.28
N ILE A 67 13.53 13.44 -0.63
CA ILE A 67 13.25 13.48 -2.06
C ILE A 67 12.91 12.08 -2.48
N GLU A 68 11.73 11.94 -3.05
CA GLU A 68 11.21 10.65 -3.45
C GLU A 68 11.02 10.60 -4.95
N PRO A 69 11.34 9.46 -5.56
CA PRO A 69 10.86 9.19 -6.91
C PRO A 69 9.35 9.00 -6.91
N MET A 70 8.69 9.66 -7.85
CA MET A 70 7.23 9.74 -7.91
C MET A 70 6.68 8.89 -9.05
N ILE A 71 7.29 8.99 -10.24
CA ILE A 71 6.86 8.24 -11.41
C ILE A 71 7.99 8.13 -12.45
N PRO A 72 8.07 7.04 -13.22
CA PRO A 72 8.93 6.97 -14.39
C PRO A 72 8.68 8.12 -15.36
N PHE A 73 9.74 8.74 -15.87
CA PHE A 73 9.64 9.93 -16.71
C PHE A 73 8.92 9.67 -18.04
N ASN A 74 8.96 8.44 -18.56
CA ASN A 74 8.22 8.05 -19.76
C ASN A 74 6.69 8.01 -19.55
N LEU A 75 6.21 7.94 -18.31
CA LEU A 75 4.79 8.01 -17.95
C LEU A 75 4.38 9.43 -17.53
N TYR A 76 5.33 10.36 -17.41
CA TYR A 76 5.02 11.74 -17.04
C TYR A 76 4.33 12.47 -18.19
N ASP A 77 3.12 12.96 -17.93
CA ASP A 77 2.35 13.79 -18.84
C ASP A 77 1.80 15.01 -18.08
N SER A 78 2.25 16.20 -18.47
CA SER A 78 1.82 17.46 -17.85
C SER A 78 0.32 17.74 -17.99
N SER A 79 -0.37 17.08 -18.92
CA SER A 79 -1.81 17.22 -19.14
C SER A 79 -2.66 16.27 -18.29
N LYS A 80 -2.07 15.20 -17.75
CA LYS A 80 -2.74 14.23 -16.87
C LYS A 80 -2.60 14.61 -15.41
N SER A 81 -3.55 14.16 -14.61
CA SER A 81 -3.48 14.23 -13.16
C SER A 81 -2.44 13.25 -12.61
N TYR A 82 -1.86 13.54 -11.44
CA TYR A 82 -0.94 12.62 -10.78
C TYR A 82 -1.58 11.26 -10.48
N ALA A 83 -2.84 11.25 -10.03
CA ALA A 83 -3.61 10.02 -9.83
C ALA A 83 -3.77 9.20 -11.13
N GLU A 84 -4.07 9.83 -12.27
CA GLU A 84 -4.15 9.15 -13.57
C GLU A 84 -2.83 8.48 -13.94
N MET A 85 -1.72 9.21 -13.81
CA MET A 85 -0.40 8.64 -14.12
C MET A 85 -0.02 7.50 -13.18
N ARG A 86 -0.39 7.58 -11.89
CA ARG A 86 -0.21 6.48 -10.92
C ARG A 86 -1.01 5.23 -11.28
N MET A 87 -2.22 5.37 -11.82
CA MET A 87 -3.00 4.22 -12.29
C MET A 87 -2.33 3.52 -13.48
N GLU A 88 -1.80 4.29 -14.44
CA GLU A 88 -1.07 3.74 -15.59
C GLU A 88 0.21 3.03 -15.17
N LEU A 89 0.93 3.62 -14.20
CA LEU A 89 2.08 2.98 -13.57
C LEU A 89 1.69 1.66 -12.93
N ARG A 90 0.61 1.59 -12.15
CA ARG A 90 0.14 0.34 -11.53
C ARG A 90 -0.06 -0.79 -12.56
N ALA A 91 -0.59 -0.46 -13.74
CA ALA A 91 -0.83 -1.44 -14.80
C ALA A 91 0.45 -1.90 -15.52
N THR A 92 1.49 -1.04 -15.57
CA THR A 92 2.73 -1.28 -16.30
C THR A 92 3.93 -1.57 -15.40
N ARG A 93 3.74 -1.59 -14.08
CA ARG A 93 4.79 -1.67 -13.04
C ARG A 93 5.81 -2.77 -13.26
N HIS A 94 5.40 -3.94 -13.75
CA HIS A 94 6.29 -5.08 -13.98
C HIS A 94 7.40 -4.81 -15.01
N GLN A 95 7.23 -3.79 -15.86
CA GLN A 95 8.25 -3.35 -16.82
C GLN A 95 9.41 -2.60 -16.15
N PHE A 96 9.21 -2.13 -14.91
CA PHE A 96 10.20 -1.40 -14.13
C PHE A 96 10.94 -2.32 -13.15
N PHE A 97 11.15 -3.58 -13.53
CA PHE A 97 11.98 -4.53 -12.78
C PHE A 97 13.20 -4.90 -13.64
N ASP A 98 14.37 -4.95 -13.00
CA ASP A 98 15.60 -5.39 -13.66
C ASP A 98 15.56 -6.92 -13.90
N PRO A 99 16.52 -7.50 -14.64
CA PRO A 99 16.59 -8.95 -14.86
C PRO A 99 16.72 -9.77 -13.58
N LEU A 100 17.22 -9.18 -12.49
CA LEU A 100 17.29 -9.77 -11.16
C LEU A 100 15.99 -9.54 -10.35
N GLN A 101 14.95 -8.99 -11.00
CA GLN A 101 13.65 -8.70 -10.43
C GLN A 101 13.73 -7.74 -9.23
N ASN A 102 14.76 -6.90 -9.16
CA ASN A 102 14.75 -5.72 -8.30
C ASN A 102 13.97 -4.63 -9.02
N PHE A 103 13.17 -3.85 -8.28
CA PHE A 103 12.56 -2.66 -8.85
C PHE A 103 13.68 -1.71 -9.35
N LEU A 104 13.56 -1.26 -10.59
CA LEU A 104 14.43 -0.25 -11.21
C LEU A 104 14.25 1.08 -10.47
N PRO A 105 15.31 1.87 -10.26
CA PRO A 105 15.95 2.02 -8.95
C PRO A 105 15.22 2.87 -7.90
N PHE A 106 13.92 3.08 -8.00
CA PHE A 106 13.34 4.31 -7.49
C PHE A 106 11.89 4.16 -7.06
N MET A 107 11.54 3.14 -6.28
CA MET A 107 10.31 3.14 -5.49
C MET A 107 10.60 2.34 -4.21
N ALA A 108 11.10 3.01 -3.17
CA ALA A 108 11.40 2.34 -1.90
C ALA A 108 10.13 1.98 -1.11
N TYR A 109 9.01 2.65 -1.39
CA TYR A 109 7.75 2.51 -0.65
C TYR A 109 6.62 1.86 -1.46
N ASP A 110 6.80 1.65 -2.77
CA ASP A 110 5.92 0.82 -3.59
C ASP A 110 6.64 -0.51 -3.93
N LEU A 111 7.09 -1.25 -2.91
CA LEU A 111 7.77 -2.56 -3.04
C LEU A 111 6.79 -3.70 -3.38
N PHE A 112 5.75 -3.38 -4.15
CA PHE A 112 4.61 -4.25 -4.39
C PHE A 112 4.95 -5.38 -5.38
N ASP A 113 4.86 -6.62 -4.89
CA ASP A 113 4.98 -7.92 -5.58
C ASP A 113 6.37 -8.59 -5.62
N MET A 114 7.28 -8.34 -4.66
CA MET A 114 8.36 -9.32 -4.49
C MET A 114 7.80 -10.61 -3.88
N MET A 115 7.78 -11.69 -4.67
CA MET A 115 7.56 -13.03 -4.17
C MET A 115 8.50 -13.27 -2.97
N PRO A 116 8.04 -13.93 -1.89
CA PRO A 116 8.84 -14.08 -0.67
C PRO A 116 10.24 -14.69 -0.85
N GLU A 117 10.43 -15.54 -1.87
CA GLU A 117 11.72 -16.09 -2.31
C GLU A 117 12.75 -15.00 -2.72
N LYS A 118 12.26 -13.91 -3.35
CA LYS A 118 13.08 -12.78 -3.78
C LYS A 118 13.45 -11.90 -2.60
N THR A 119 12.51 -11.70 -1.68
CA THR A 119 12.76 -10.99 -0.41
C THR A 119 13.80 -11.71 0.45
N LEU A 120 13.77 -13.05 0.49
CA LEU A 120 14.80 -13.83 1.17
C LEU A 120 16.18 -13.68 0.51
N SER A 121 16.24 -13.75 -0.82
CA SER A 121 17.48 -13.53 -1.58
C SER A 121 18.06 -12.13 -1.34
N TYR A 122 17.19 -11.14 -1.18
CA TYR A 122 17.56 -9.79 -0.82
C TYR A 122 18.15 -9.72 0.60
N PHE A 123 17.55 -10.37 1.60
CA PHE A 123 18.10 -10.41 2.96
C PHE A 123 19.50 -11.02 3.01
N GLU A 124 19.72 -12.15 2.33
CA GLU A 124 21.06 -12.77 2.26
C GLU A 124 22.10 -11.83 1.63
N ARG A 125 21.70 -11.09 0.59
CA ARG A 125 22.58 -10.11 -0.05
C ARG A 125 22.99 -9.03 0.93
N VAL A 126 22.06 -8.53 1.75
CA VAL A 126 22.29 -7.53 2.81
C VAL A 126 23.22 -8.09 3.90
N GLU A 127 23.00 -9.31 4.38
CA GLU A 127 23.88 -9.95 5.37
C GLU A 127 25.32 -10.10 4.85
N GLN A 128 25.48 -10.53 3.60
CA GLN A 128 26.80 -10.62 2.97
C GLN A 128 27.49 -9.26 2.82
N ILE A 129 26.74 -8.16 2.66
CA ILE A 129 27.29 -6.79 2.66
C ILE A 129 27.75 -6.43 4.07
N ASN A 130 26.91 -6.65 5.07
CA ASN A 130 27.22 -6.35 6.47
C ASN A 130 28.45 -7.12 6.95
N ALA A 131 28.67 -8.33 6.42
CA ALA A 131 29.82 -9.18 6.74
C ALA A 131 31.11 -8.84 5.96
N ALA A 132 31.03 -8.02 4.90
CA ALA A 132 32.19 -7.66 4.09
C ALA A 132 33.16 -6.74 4.87
N THR A 133 34.47 -7.03 4.77
CA THR A 133 35.49 -6.22 5.45
C THR A 133 35.67 -4.89 4.75
N LEU A 134 35.72 -3.81 5.53
CA LEU A 134 35.93 -2.43 5.05
C LEU A 134 37.16 -2.31 4.15
N SER A 135 36.94 -1.89 2.91
CA SER A 135 37.96 -1.62 1.89
C SER A 135 38.15 -0.10 1.72
N SER A 136 39.35 0.34 1.34
CA SER A 136 39.64 1.75 1.01
C SER A 136 39.17 2.17 -0.39
N GLU A 137 38.46 1.30 -1.12
CA GLU A 137 37.91 1.62 -2.43
C GLU A 137 36.68 2.55 -2.33
N PRO A 138 36.64 3.70 -3.03
CA PRO A 138 35.54 4.66 -2.95
C PRO A 138 34.16 4.06 -3.22
N CYS A 139 34.06 3.17 -4.21
CA CYS A 139 32.84 2.44 -4.56
C CYS A 139 32.32 1.59 -3.39
N LEU A 140 33.20 0.92 -2.64
CA LEU A 140 32.82 0.12 -1.48
C LEU A 140 32.46 0.98 -0.27
N VAL A 141 33.09 2.15 -0.10
CA VAL A 141 32.73 3.13 0.93
C VAL A 141 31.33 3.70 0.68
N GLU A 142 31.01 4.02 -0.59
CA GLU A 142 29.66 4.43 -1.00
C GLU A 142 28.63 3.33 -0.77
N ILE A 143 28.92 2.11 -1.22
CA ILE A 143 28.03 0.95 -1.04
C ILE A 143 27.81 0.63 0.44
N ALA A 144 28.79 0.90 1.32
CA ALA A 144 28.65 0.74 2.76
C ALA A 144 27.91 1.91 3.45
N GLY A 145 27.48 2.94 2.72
CA GLY A 145 26.79 4.11 3.27
C GLY A 145 27.68 5.06 4.06
N LEU A 146 29.01 4.92 3.95
CA LEU A 146 30.00 5.65 4.76
C LEU A 146 30.51 6.94 4.09
N SER A 147 29.98 7.31 2.93
CA SER A 147 30.36 8.52 2.20
C SER A 147 29.33 9.63 2.42
N ASP A 148 29.69 10.65 3.19
CA ASP A 148 28.79 11.80 3.47
C ASP A 148 28.39 12.55 2.19
N ASP A 149 29.31 12.67 1.22
CA ASP A 149 29.03 13.32 -0.07
C ASP A 149 28.01 12.53 -0.91
N TYR A 150 28.16 11.20 -0.93
CA TYR A 150 27.18 10.31 -1.57
C TYR A 150 25.82 10.39 -0.86
N ASN A 151 25.82 10.36 0.47
CA ASN A 151 24.61 10.44 1.29
C ASN A 151 23.85 11.75 1.04
N ALA A 152 24.56 12.88 0.92
CA ALA A 152 23.98 14.18 0.63
C ALA A 152 23.41 14.27 -0.80
N LYS A 153 24.04 13.60 -1.78
CA LYS A 153 23.58 13.58 -3.17
C LYS A 153 22.33 12.75 -3.37
N TYR A 154 22.20 11.61 -2.69
CA TYR A 154 21.27 10.56 -3.10
C TYR A 154 20.07 10.34 -2.17
N SER A 155 19.89 11.05 -1.04
CA SER A 155 18.68 10.99 -0.19
C SER A 155 18.14 9.54 -0.01
N VAL A 156 16.87 9.25 -0.35
CA VAL A 156 16.28 7.88 -0.28
C VAL A 156 16.97 6.86 -1.19
N THR A 157 17.58 7.31 -2.28
CA THR A 157 18.25 6.44 -3.25
C THR A 157 19.61 5.95 -2.75
N ARG A 158 20.15 6.56 -1.68
CA ARG A 158 21.27 6.01 -0.92
C ARG A 158 20.93 4.63 -0.38
N ASP A 159 19.76 4.50 0.25
CA ASP A 159 19.35 3.24 0.89
C ASP A 159 19.13 2.17 -0.19
N TYR A 160 18.55 2.53 -1.34
CA TYR A 160 18.49 1.63 -2.49
C TYR A 160 19.89 1.20 -2.94
N GLY A 161 20.83 2.14 -3.10
CA GLY A 161 22.20 1.86 -3.52
C GLY A 161 22.93 0.91 -2.57
N TYR A 162 22.80 1.15 -1.26
CA TYR A 162 23.30 0.25 -0.20
C TYR A 162 22.74 -1.16 -0.37
N LYS A 163 21.42 -1.26 -0.40
CA LYS A 163 20.67 -2.52 -0.48
C LYS A 163 20.95 -3.30 -1.78
N ASN A 164 21.29 -2.61 -2.86
CA ASN A 164 21.53 -3.20 -4.19
C ASN A 164 23.01 -3.20 -4.64
N ARG A 165 23.96 -2.87 -3.75
CA ARG A 165 25.40 -2.77 -4.06
C ARG A 165 25.70 -1.89 -5.28
N CYS A 166 24.97 -0.80 -5.42
CA CYS A 166 25.18 0.16 -6.48
C CYS A 166 25.93 1.36 -5.90
N CYS A 167 27.13 1.62 -6.40
CA CYS A 167 27.80 2.90 -6.16
C CYS A 167 27.13 4.03 -6.95
N GLY A 168 27.55 5.27 -6.71
CA GLY A 168 27.00 6.45 -7.37
C GLY A 168 27.01 6.34 -8.89
N ASP A 169 28.10 5.83 -9.48
CA ASP A 169 28.21 5.67 -10.94
C ASP A 169 27.20 4.66 -11.51
N VAL A 170 26.98 3.55 -10.79
CA VAL A 170 26.01 2.52 -11.20
C VAL A 170 24.59 3.05 -11.06
N LEU A 171 24.27 3.77 -9.98
CA LEU A 171 22.97 4.42 -9.82
C LEU A 171 22.72 5.44 -10.93
N ALA A 172 23.71 6.29 -11.22
CA ALA A 172 23.61 7.30 -12.27
C ALA A 172 23.50 6.67 -13.68
N ALA A 173 24.09 5.50 -13.91
CA ALA A 173 23.91 4.76 -15.16
C ALA A 173 22.47 4.22 -15.28
N ARG A 174 21.95 3.59 -14.22
CA ARG A 174 20.58 3.06 -14.20
C ARG A 174 19.53 4.15 -14.36
N GLU A 175 19.71 5.30 -13.70
CA GLU A 175 18.82 6.45 -13.85
C GLU A 175 18.86 7.08 -15.25
N ARG A 176 19.99 6.98 -15.95
CA ARG A 176 20.05 7.40 -17.36
C ARG A 176 19.28 6.46 -18.28
N GLU A 177 19.28 5.17 -17.97
CA GLU A 177 18.52 4.16 -18.71
C GLU A 177 17.01 4.27 -18.42
N HIS A 178 16.65 4.52 -17.16
CA HIS A 178 15.30 4.62 -16.67
C HIS A 178 15.12 5.90 -15.85
N PRO A 179 14.95 7.07 -16.49
CA PRO A 179 14.82 8.34 -15.78
C PRO A 179 13.49 8.46 -15.04
N PHE A 180 13.51 9.15 -13.89
CA PHE A 180 12.33 9.40 -13.07
C PHE A 180 11.98 10.88 -12.92
N VAL A 181 10.72 11.12 -12.57
CA VAL A 181 10.26 12.35 -11.94
C VAL A 181 10.33 12.16 -10.43
N TYR A 182 10.89 13.16 -9.76
CA TYR A 182 11.07 13.20 -8.32
C TYR A 182 10.16 14.26 -7.71
N GLY A 183 9.77 14.06 -6.45
CA GLY A 183 8.98 14.97 -5.64
C GLY A 183 9.75 15.35 -4.38
N GLN A 184 9.71 16.63 -4.04
CA GLN A 184 10.05 17.10 -2.69
C GLN A 184 8.81 17.72 -2.08
N TYR A 185 8.46 17.29 -0.85
CA TYR A 185 7.24 17.72 -0.20
C TYR A 185 7.41 19.04 0.56
N ARG A 186 6.33 19.80 0.62
CA ARG A 186 6.15 20.94 1.52
C ARG A 186 4.72 20.96 2.03
N LEU A 187 4.52 21.52 3.23
CA LEU A 187 3.20 21.73 3.79
C LEU A 187 2.71 23.14 3.48
N GLU A 188 1.45 23.27 3.07
CA GLU A 188 0.77 24.55 2.86
C GLU A 188 -0.60 24.55 3.54
N ALA A 189 -1.08 25.72 3.94
CA ALA A 189 -2.44 25.87 4.44
C ALA A 189 -3.41 26.08 3.27
N ALA A 190 -4.41 25.20 3.14
CA ALA A 190 -5.47 25.32 2.15
C ALA A 190 -6.80 25.79 2.78
N PRO A 191 -7.62 26.57 2.02
CA PRO A 191 -8.95 26.93 2.47
C PRO A 191 -9.87 25.70 2.48
N GLY A 192 -10.49 25.43 3.62
CA GLY A 192 -11.52 24.41 3.73
C GLY A 192 -11.52 23.77 5.10
N CYS A 193 -11.82 22.48 5.11
CA CYS A 193 -11.55 21.58 6.21
C CYS A 193 -10.87 20.32 5.66
N GLN A 194 -10.48 19.39 6.54
CA GLN A 194 -9.89 18.11 6.17
C GLN A 194 -10.81 17.27 5.25
N HIS A 195 -12.12 17.49 5.30
CA HIS A 195 -13.08 16.76 4.45
C HIS A 195 -13.23 17.33 3.04
N TYR A 196 -13.25 18.67 2.89
CA TYR A 196 -13.47 19.33 1.60
C TYR A 196 -12.72 20.66 1.54
N TRP A 197 -11.91 20.85 0.50
CA TRP A 197 -11.28 22.14 0.22
C TRP A 197 -12.29 23.02 -0.50
N ARG A 198 -12.57 24.20 0.04
CA ARG A 198 -13.55 25.15 -0.53
C ARG A 198 -13.41 26.51 0.12
N ALA A 199 -13.89 27.55 -0.56
CA ALA A 199 -13.80 28.93 -0.09
C ALA A 199 -15.12 29.47 0.47
N CYS A 200 -15.97 28.59 1.01
CA CYS A 200 -17.24 28.96 1.61
C CYS A 200 -17.73 27.97 2.69
N SER A 201 -18.59 28.47 3.59
CA SER A 201 -19.30 27.65 4.56
C SER A 201 -20.70 27.28 4.07
N SER A 202 -21.11 26.02 4.24
CA SER A 202 -22.49 25.57 3.99
C SER A 202 -23.41 26.05 5.09
N VAL A 203 -24.58 26.55 4.74
CA VAL A 203 -25.62 26.97 5.69
C VAL A 203 -26.55 25.80 5.99
N CYS A 204 -26.66 25.41 7.27
CA CYS A 204 -27.66 24.48 7.75
C CYS A 204 -28.98 25.22 8.01
N SER A 205 -30.03 24.86 7.26
CA SER A 205 -31.35 25.47 7.42
C SER A 205 -31.97 25.19 8.79
N THR A 206 -31.73 24.01 9.35
CA THR A 206 -32.28 23.57 10.64
C THR A 206 -31.65 24.32 11.81
N CYS A 207 -30.31 24.43 11.86
CA CYS A 207 -29.63 25.28 12.84
C CYS A 207 -30.13 26.73 12.76
N LYS A 208 -30.29 27.25 11.54
CA LYS A 208 -30.76 28.61 11.31
C LYS A 208 -32.21 28.81 11.80
N SER A 209 -33.11 27.88 11.51
CA SER A 209 -34.51 27.94 11.95
C SER A 209 -34.65 27.82 13.46
N ASN A 210 -33.78 27.03 14.10
CA ASN A 210 -33.78 26.83 15.54
C ASN A 210 -33.12 27.99 16.32
N GLY A 211 -32.67 29.04 15.61
CA GLY A 211 -32.02 30.20 16.23
C GLY A 211 -30.64 29.89 16.81
N ALA A 212 -29.96 28.84 16.33
CA ALA A 212 -28.63 28.47 16.80
C ALA A 212 -27.64 29.61 16.53
N LYS A 213 -26.70 29.82 17.47
CA LYS A 213 -25.65 30.84 17.36
C LYS A 213 -24.75 30.61 16.14
N LYS A 214 -24.52 29.35 15.80
CA LYS A 214 -23.76 28.89 14.63
C LYS A 214 -24.67 28.05 13.75
N PHE A 215 -24.77 28.42 12.48
CA PHE A 215 -25.58 27.71 11.49
C PHE A 215 -24.85 27.55 10.15
N ALA A 216 -23.60 28.00 10.06
CA ALA A 216 -22.76 27.88 8.89
C ALA A 216 -21.49 27.10 9.25
N PHE A 217 -21.17 26.09 8.46
CA PHE A 217 -20.13 25.12 8.77
C PHE A 217 -19.20 24.88 7.57
N PRO A 218 -17.91 24.55 7.79
CA PRO A 218 -16.98 24.26 6.72
C PRO A 218 -17.35 23.08 5.84
N CYS A 219 -18.16 22.11 6.28
CA CYS A 219 -18.83 21.09 5.46
C CYS A 219 -19.94 20.41 6.29
N HIS A 220 -20.65 19.45 5.71
CA HIS A 220 -21.66 18.69 6.44
C HIS A 220 -21.05 17.76 7.50
N PHE A 221 -19.93 17.09 7.22
CA PHE A 221 -19.22 16.33 8.25
C PHE A 221 -18.77 17.20 9.43
N CYS A 222 -18.24 18.40 9.17
CA CYS A 222 -17.92 19.36 10.24
C CYS A 222 -19.16 19.84 11.01
N HIS A 223 -20.33 19.88 10.38
CA HIS A 223 -21.59 20.13 11.08
C HIS A 223 -21.91 18.95 12.01
N ASP A 224 -21.93 17.73 11.49
CA ASP A 224 -22.35 16.53 12.23
C ASP A 224 -21.37 16.16 13.37
N LEU A 225 -20.12 16.62 13.29
CA LEU A 225 -19.15 16.55 14.39
C LEU A 225 -19.46 17.53 15.53
N GLU A 226 -20.02 18.70 15.23
CA GLU A 226 -20.32 19.75 16.21
C GLU A 226 -21.79 19.74 16.67
N VAL A 227 -22.67 19.11 15.92
CA VAL A 227 -24.13 19.13 16.09
C VAL A 227 -24.62 17.68 16.21
N ASP A 228 -25.06 17.32 17.41
CA ASP A 228 -25.38 15.93 17.80
C ASP A 228 -26.87 15.54 17.68
N HIS A 229 -27.75 16.52 17.56
CA HIS A 229 -29.21 16.32 17.59
C HIS A 229 -29.86 16.24 16.20
N HIS A 230 -29.11 16.52 15.13
CA HIS A 230 -29.52 16.29 13.74
C HIS A 230 -28.31 16.30 12.81
N THR A 231 -28.47 15.77 11.60
CA THR A 231 -27.44 15.77 10.56
C THR A 231 -27.75 16.79 9.46
N LEU A 232 -26.71 17.24 8.76
CA LEU A 232 -26.85 18.08 7.57
C LEU A 232 -26.60 17.24 6.31
N SER A 233 -27.65 16.95 5.54
CA SER A 233 -27.44 16.38 4.20
C SER A 233 -26.77 17.41 3.28
N SER A 234 -25.73 17.00 2.56
CA SER A 234 -25.08 17.84 1.55
C SER A 234 -26.10 18.33 0.51
N LYS A 235 -26.98 17.45 0.03
CA LYS A 235 -28.03 17.72 -0.98
C LYS A 235 -29.00 18.83 -0.58
N ASP A 236 -29.21 19.03 0.72
CA ASP A 236 -30.15 20.02 1.25
C ASP A 236 -29.56 21.43 1.34
N VAL A 237 -28.24 21.56 1.14
CA VAL A 237 -27.56 22.86 1.18
C VAL A 237 -27.96 23.71 -0.03
N LYS A 238 -28.64 24.82 0.24
CA LYS A 238 -29.06 25.80 -0.78
C LYS A 238 -28.20 27.06 -0.79
N GLU A 239 -27.62 27.38 0.35
CA GLU A 239 -27.02 28.68 0.61
C GLU A 239 -25.66 28.50 1.28
N VAL A 240 -24.75 29.43 0.98
CA VAL A 240 -23.36 29.43 1.47
C VAL A 240 -22.95 30.83 1.93
N ILE A 241 -21.95 30.90 2.80
CA ILE A 241 -21.27 32.14 3.18
C ILE A 241 -19.88 32.15 2.54
N CYS A 242 -19.62 33.11 1.66
CA CYS A 242 -18.33 33.26 0.99
C CYS A 242 -17.25 33.71 1.98
N TRP A 243 -16.08 33.10 1.96
CA TRP A 243 -14.99 33.48 2.87
C TRP A 243 -14.24 34.74 2.45
N THR A 244 -14.23 35.05 1.16
CA THR A 244 -13.58 36.27 0.64
C THR A 244 -14.34 37.53 1.04
N CYS A 245 -15.66 37.57 0.82
CA CYS A 245 -16.45 38.78 1.07
C CYS A 245 -17.39 38.68 2.29
N GLN A 246 -17.46 37.51 2.94
CA GLN A 246 -18.31 37.25 4.11
C GLN A 246 -19.81 37.51 3.84
N GLN A 247 -20.22 37.48 2.56
CA GLN A 247 -21.61 37.65 2.18
C GLN A 247 -22.31 36.32 1.93
N TYR A 248 -23.61 36.33 2.23
CA TYR A 248 -24.52 35.23 1.99
C TYR A 248 -24.92 35.14 0.51
N GLY A 249 -25.06 33.92 -0.01
CA GLY A 249 -25.52 33.70 -1.37
C GLY A 249 -25.95 32.26 -1.65
N PRO A 250 -26.50 32.00 -2.85
CA PRO A 250 -26.80 30.64 -3.28
C PRO A 250 -25.51 29.82 -3.44
N ILE A 251 -25.62 28.51 -3.24
CA ILE A 251 -24.52 27.57 -3.52
C ILE A 251 -24.23 27.52 -5.03
N GLY A 252 -22.94 27.50 -5.39
CA GLY A 252 -22.49 27.43 -6.77
C GLY A 252 -20.98 27.56 -6.88
N GLU A 253 -20.49 27.66 -8.12
CA GLU A 253 -19.05 27.69 -8.39
C GLU A 253 -18.38 29.02 -8.02
N VAL A 254 -19.12 30.12 -8.08
CA VAL A 254 -18.63 31.47 -7.84
C VAL A 254 -19.55 32.22 -6.88
N CYS A 255 -18.98 33.11 -6.07
CA CYS A 255 -19.74 34.00 -5.21
C CYS A 255 -20.47 35.05 -6.05
N VAL A 256 -21.81 35.09 -5.95
CA VAL A 256 -22.63 36.08 -6.67
C VAL A 256 -22.36 37.53 -6.26
N ASN A 257 -21.78 37.75 -5.08
CA ASN A 257 -21.56 39.10 -4.54
C ASN A 257 -20.19 39.68 -4.88
N CYS A 258 -19.15 38.85 -5.01
CA CYS A 258 -17.77 39.32 -5.24
C CYS A 258 -17.05 38.64 -6.42
N GLY A 259 -17.65 37.62 -7.04
CA GLY A 259 -17.06 36.88 -8.15
C GLY A 259 -15.94 35.90 -7.77
N ALA A 260 -15.57 35.80 -6.49
CA ALA A 260 -14.56 34.84 -6.04
C ALA A 260 -15.00 33.40 -6.35
N ALA A 261 -14.07 32.59 -6.87
CA ALA A 261 -14.29 31.16 -7.04
C ALA A 261 -14.47 30.49 -5.67
N LEU A 262 -15.58 29.80 -5.48
CA LEU A 262 -15.87 29.03 -4.27
C LEU A 262 -15.33 27.60 -4.36
N THR A 263 -15.16 27.12 -5.59
CA THR A 263 -14.78 25.76 -5.94
C THR A 263 -14.14 25.70 -7.34
N THR A 264 -13.43 24.62 -7.67
CA THR A 264 -13.03 24.32 -9.05
C THR A 264 -13.91 23.23 -9.67
N ARG A 265 -14.57 22.43 -8.84
CA ARG A 265 -15.48 21.35 -9.24
C ARG A 265 -16.72 21.35 -8.35
N TYR A 266 -17.90 21.38 -8.98
CA TYR A 266 -19.19 21.40 -8.29
C TYR A 266 -20.14 20.36 -8.86
N CYS A 267 -20.68 19.49 -8.02
CA CYS A 267 -21.84 18.67 -8.40
C CYS A 267 -23.12 19.39 -8.01
N ALA A 268 -23.93 19.75 -9.01
CA ALA A 268 -25.21 20.42 -8.78
C ALA A 268 -26.26 19.52 -8.10
N THR A 269 -26.19 18.20 -8.30
CA THR A 269 -27.11 17.22 -7.68
C THR A 269 -26.78 16.99 -6.22
N CYS A 270 -25.52 16.64 -5.92
CA CYS A 270 -25.07 16.32 -4.56
C CYS A 270 -24.67 17.54 -3.74
N LYS A 271 -24.54 18.72 -4.37
CA LYS A 271 -24.07 19.97 -3.73
C LYS A 271 -22.66 19.88 -3.12
N ILE A 272 -21.83 19.01 -3.67
CA ILE A 272 -20.43 18.83 -3.27
C ILE A 272 -19.56 19.86 -4.02
N LEU A 273 -18.69 20.53 -3.27
CA LEU A 273 -17.76 21.56 -3.74
C LEU A 273 -16.35 21.11 -3.40
N SER A 274 -15.43 21.11 -4.37
CA SER A 274 -14.00 20.88 -4.14
C SER A 274 -13.11 21.87 -4.88
N LEU A 275 -12.18 22.48 -4.14
CA LEU A 275 -11.02 23.22 -4.64
C LEU A 275 -9.81 22.30 -4.83
N MET A 276 -9.92 21.00 -4.55
CA MET A 276 -8.83 20.07 -4.82
C MET A 276 -8.47 20.16 -6.31
N PRO A 277 -7.18 20.35 -6.64
CA PRO A 277 -6.74 20.32 -8.02
C PRO A 277 -6.98 18.94 -8.63
N LEU A 278 -6.94 18.89 -9.96
CA LEU A 278 -7.10 17.67 -10.76
C LEU A 278 -6.28 16.48 -10.23
N ASP A 279 -5.09 16.75 -9.70
CA ASP A 279 -4.09 15.76 -9.31
C ASP A 279 -4.42 14.87 -8.11
N TYR A 280 -5.30 15.30 -7.21
CA TYR A 280 -5.49 14.61 -5.93
C TYR A 280 -6.70 13.68 -5.94
N GLU A 281 -7.84 14.13 -6.47
CA GLU A 281 -9.02 13.30 -6.73
C GLU A 281 -10.12 14.18 -7.34
N THR A 282 -10.56 13.85 -8.55
CA THR A 282 -11.78 14.45 -9.11
C THR A 282 -12.96 13.54 -8.83
N PHE A 283 -14.16 14.11 -8.67
CA PHE A 283 -15.38 13.34 -8.45
C PHE A 283 -16.34 13.46 -9.64
N VAL A 284 -17.13 12.42 -9.86
CA VAL A 284 -18.24 12.40 -10.81
C VAL A 284 -19.50 11.89 -10.12
N HIS A 285 -20.64 12.42 -10.53
CA HIS A 285 -21.93 11.95 -10.04
C HIS A 285 -22.33 10.65 -10.75
N CYS A 286 -22.62 9.62 -9.97
CA CYS A 286 -23.18 8.38 -10.47
C CYS A 286 -24.72 8.46 -10.42
N ASP A 287 -25.35 8.54 -11.60
CA ASP A 287 -26.82 8.61 -11.71
C ASP A 287 -27.53 7.36 -11.18
N HIS A 288 -26.83 6.23 -11.07
CA HIS A 288 -27.42 4.98 -10.60
C HIS A 288 -27.59 4.95 -9.08
N CYS A 289 -26.54 5.30 -8.33
CA CYS A 289 -26.56 5.30 -6.85
C CYS A 289 -26.82 6.69 -6.25
N ASP A 290 -26.93 7.73 -7.09
CA ASP A 290 -27.21 9.13 -6.70
C ASP A 290 -26.17 9.71 -5.73
N ARG A 291 -24.90 9.34 -5.90
CA ARG A 291 -23.75 9.81 -5.09
C ARG A 291 -22.58 10.25 -5.98
N CYS A 292 -21.77 11.18 -5.48
CA CYS A 292 -20.50 11.49 -6.12
C CYS A 292 -19.43 10.50 -5.63
N VAL A 293 -18.65 9.99 -6.57
CA VAL A 293 -17.53 9.08 -6.31
C VAL A 293 -16.29 9.59 -7.02
N SER A 294 -15.12 9.14 -6.59
CA SER A 294 -13.87 9.42 -7.31
C SER A 294 -14.00 8.97 -8.76
N VAL A 295 -13.52 9.79 -9.70
CA VAL A 295 -13.51 9.46 -11.14
C VAL A 295 -12.76 8.15 -11.38
N HIS A 296 -11.71 7.88 -10.61
CA HIS A 296 -10.90 6.65 -10.69
C HIS A 296 -11.63 5.41 -10.17
N GLU A 297 -12.63 5.59 -9.30
CA GLU A 297 -13.40 4.51 -8.70
C GLU A 297 -14.81 4.40 -9.30
N HIS A 298 -15.14 5.21 -10.30
CA HIS A 298 -16.50 5.25 -10.85
C HIS A 298 -16.98 3.87 -11.33
N GLU A 299 -16.09 3.01 -11.83
CA GLU A 299 -16.44 1.63 -12.24
C GLU A 299 -16.39 0.61 -11.09
N ASN A 300 -15.70 0.93 -10.00
CA ASN A 300 -15.40 -0.02 -8.91
C ASN A 300 -16.08 0.32 -7.57
N HIS A 301 -16.73 1.47 -7.46
CA HIS A 301 -17.41 1.89 -6.24
C HIS A 301 -18.60 0.99 -5.90
N TYR A 302 -18.97 0.96 -4.62
CA TYR A 302 -20.21 0.30 -4.19
C TYR A 302 -21.42 1.04 -4.75
N CYS A 303 -22.07 0.46 -5.75
CA CYS A 303 -23.13 1.11 -6.53
C CYS A 303 -24.50 0.48 -6.25
N ALA A 304 -25.17 0.93 -5.18
CA ALA A 304 -26.53 0.53 -4.84
C ALA A 304 -27.46 1.75 -4.67
N ARG A 305 -28.71 1.61 -5.10
CA ARG A 305 -29.76 2.63 -4.89
C ARG A 305 -30.16 2.71 -3.41
N ALA A 306 -30.80 3.81 -3.05
CA ALA A 306 -31.41 3.94 -1.73
C ALA A 306 -32.47 2.84 -1.53
N GLY A 307 -32.34 2.08 -0.44
CA GLY A 307 -33.22 0.94 -0.11
C GLY A 307 -32.77 -0.42 -0.66
N ASP A 308 -31.85 -0.43 -1.63
CA ASP A 308 -31.29 -1.66 -2.22
C ASP A 308 -29.88 -1.97 -1.68
N ALA A 309 -29.37 -1.14 -0.76
CA ALA A 309 -28.04 -1.33 -0.21
C ALA A 309 -28.00 -2.42 0.85
N GLU A 310 -26.97 -3.23 0.76
CA GLU A 310 -26.58 -4.18 1.79
C GLU A 310 -25.93 -3.43 2.96
N ASP A 311 -26.07 -4.01 4.14
CA ASP A 311 -25.45 -3.49 5.36
C ASP A 311 -23.99 -3.96 5.44
N CYS A 312 -23.12 -3.06 5.88
CA CYS A 312 -21.74 -3.39 6.20
C CYS A 312 -21.73 -4.46 7.31
N PRO A 313 -21.11 -5.64 7.09
CA PRO A 313 -21.15 -6.75 8.05
C PRO A 313 -20.44 -6.46 9.38
N ILE A 314 -19.67 -5.36 9.47
CA ILE A 314 -18.94 -4.98 10.67
C ILE A 314 -19.76 -4.02 11.56
N CYS A 315 -20.34 -2.96 10.99
CA CYS A 315 -21.07 -1.95 11.75
C CYS A 315 -22.60 -2.05 11.61
N LEU A 316 -23.10 -2.90 10.71
CA LEU A 316 -24.51 -3.10 10.39
C LEU A 316 -25.23 -1.83 9.89
N LEU A 317 -24.47 -0.88 9.33
CA LEU A 317 -25.01 0.30 8.66
C LEU A 317 -24.96 0.10 7.14
N PRO A 318 -25.87 0.73 6.38
CA PRO A 318 -25.87 0.61 4.92
C PRO A 318 -24.52 0.98 4.31
N LEU A 319 -24.05 0.21 3.34
CA LEU A 319 -22.81 0.50 2.60
C LEU A 319 -22.96 1.76 1.72
N ASN A 320 -24.19 2.18 1.42
CA ASN A 320 -24.47 3.34 0.59
C ASN A 320 -24.56 4.68 1.36
N THR A 321 -23.98 4.78 2.55
CA THR A 321 -23.90 6.02 3.34
C THR A 321 -22.91 7.04 2.78
N ASP A 322 -22.78 8.21 3.40
CA ASP A 322 -21.75 9.21 3.08
C ASP A 322 -20.33 8.80 3.52
N LEU A 323 -20.18 7.61 4.14
CA LEU A 323 -18.88 7.04 4.48
C LEU A 323 -18.20 6.47 3.23
N SER A 324 -16.88 6.68 3.11
CA SER A 324 -16.09 6.03 2.07
C SER A 324 -16.20 4.51 2.17
N THR A 325 -16.39 3.85 1.03
CA THR A 325 -16.42 2.39 0.92
C THR A 325 -15.17 1.89 0.23
N VAL A 326 -14.58 0.83 0.76
CA VAL A 326 -13.46 0.11 0.13
C VAL A 326 -13.99 -1.17 -0.52
N LYS A 327 -13.60 -1.41 -1.78
CA LYS A 327 -13.75 -2.69 -2.47
C LYS A 327 -12.52 -3.55 -2.21
N LEU A 328 -12.70 -4.72 -1.61
CA LEU A 328 -11.61 -5.63 -1.32
C LEU A 328 -11.22 -6.45 -2.56
N SER A 329 -9.93 -6.72 -2.72
CA SER A 329 -9.38 -7.36 -3.92
C SER A 329 -9.67 -8.86 -4.02
N CYS A 330 -10.05 -9.51 -2.91
CA CYS A 330 -10.31 -10.95 -2.86
C CYS A 330 -11.62 -11.38 -3.56
N SER A 331 -12.61 -10.49 -3.66
CA SER A 331 -13.91 -10.80 -4.27
C SER A 331 -14.60 -9.53 -4.77
N ALA A 332 -15.22 -9.62 -5.95
CA ALA A 332 -15.96 -8.51 -6.53
C ALA A 332 -17.15 -8.02 -5.68
N GLY A 333 -17.64 -8.86 -4.76
CA GLY A 333 -18.75 -8.54 -3.85
C GLY A 333 -18.32 -8.12 -2.43
N HIS A 334 -17.02 -8.06 -2.13
CA HIS A 334 -16.57 -7.71 -0.78
C HIS A 334 -16.38 -6.20 -0.66
N PHE A 335 -17.30 -5.56 0.08
CA PHE A 335 -17.29 -4.14 0.37
C PHE A 335 -17.42 -3.89 1.87
N LEU A 336 -16.70 -2.89 2.36
CA LEU A 336 -16.75 -2.41 3.73
C LEU A 336 -16.69 -0.88 3.75
N HIS A 337 -17.16 -0.24 4.82
CA HIS A 337 -16.74 1.14 5.08
C HIS A 337 -15.24 1.16 5.35
N ALA A 338 -14.53 2.15 4.79
CA ALA A 338 -13.09 2.31 4.96
C ALA A 338 -12.71 2.28 6.46
N SER A 339 -13.40 3.09 7.28
CA SER A 339 -13.19 3.12 8.73
C SER A 339 -13.46 1.81 9.46
N CYS A 340 -14.35 0.96 8.93
CA CYS A 340 -14.59 -0.37 9.49
C CYS A 340 -13.47 -1.34 9.11
N TYR A 341 -12.96 -1.25 7.88
CA TYR A 341 -11.80 -2.02 7.45
C TYR A 341 -10.55 -1.63 8.25
N ASP A 342 -10.29 -0.33 8.42
CA ASP A 342 -9.14 0.19 9.15
C ASP A 342 -9.17 -0.29 10.61
N ARG A 343 -10.31 -0.09 11.31
CA ARG A 343 -10.48 -0.53 12.71
C ARG A 343 -10.23 -2.02 12.90
N VAL A 344 -10.74 -2.86 11.99
CA VAL A 344 -10.55 -4.32 12.13
C VAL A 344 -9.10 -4.72 11.88
N ASN A 345 -8.36 -4.01 11.02
CA ASN A 345 -6.96 -4.32 10.73
C ASN A 345 -5.98 -3.70 11.73
N GLU A 346 -6.30 -2.58 12.37
CA GLU A 346 -5.51 -2.00 13.48
C GLU A 346 -5.38 -2.97 14.67
N GLU A 347 -6.41 -3.78 14.92
CA GLU A 347 -6.45 -4.73 16.05
C GLU A 347 -5.72 -6.07 15.76
N VAL A 348 -5.32 -6.33 14.51
CA VAL A 348 -4.76 -7.62 14.09
C VAL A 348 -3.27 -7.48 13.78
N GLU A 349 -2.40 -8.20 14.51
CA GLU A 349 -0.94 -8.19 14.32
C GLU A 349 -0.46 -8.58 12.90
N SER A 350 -1.33 -9.24 12.13
CA SER A 350 -1.10 -9.62 10.72
C SER A 350 -1.93 -8.81 9.72
N GLY A 351 -2.32 -7.59 10.12
CA GLY A 351 -3.22 -6.68 9.42
C GLY A 351 -2.98 -6.65 7.91
N GLU A 352 -4.08 -6.44 7.15
CA GLU A 352 -4.24 -6.58 5.69
C GLU A 352 -5.11 -7.79 5.28
N LYS A 353 -5.82 -8.42 6.21
CA LYS A 353 -6.76 -9.52 5.90
C LYS A 353 -8.17 -9.00 5.62
N CYS A 354 -8.86 -9.63 4.69
CA CYS A 354 -10.29 -9.45 4.52
C CYS A 354 -11.01 -10.08 5.72
N PRO A 355 -11.85 -9.33 6.46
CA PRO A 355 -12.58 -9.90 7.58
C PRO A 355 -13.73 -10.83 7.16
N LEU A 356 -14.02 -10.93 5.86
CA LEU A 356 -15.12 -11.74 5.32
C LEU A 356 -14.67 -13.13 4.92
N ASP A 357 -13.46 -13.29 4.39
CA ASP A 357 -12.94 -14.57 3.91
C ASP A 357 -11.52 -14.90 4.40
N GLY A 358 -10.84 -13.98 5.08
CA GLY A 358 -9.50 -14.15 5.63
C GLY A 358 -8.35 -14.02 4.61
N MET A 359 -8.64 -13.69 3.35
CA MET A 359 -7.64 -13.51 2.29
C MET A 359 -6.81 -12.25 2.53
N ILE A 360 -5.53 -12.23 2.13
CA ILE A 360 -4.74 -10.99 2.13
C ILE A 360 -5.26 -10.06 1.03
N VAL A 361 -5.68 -8.84 1.42
CA VAL A 361 -6.31 -7.84 0.53
C VAL A 361 -5.65 -6.47 0.54
N GLY A 362 -4.85 -6.16 1.56
CA GLY A 362 -4.12 -4.90 1.66
C GLY A 362 -2.85 -4.83 0.80
N GLU A 363 -2.06 -3.79 1.03
CA GLU A 363 -0.74 -3.61 0.43
C GLU A 363 0.19 -4.74 0.86
N ARG A 364 0.55 -5.64 -0.07
CA ARG A 364 1.19 -6.92 0.27
C ARG A 364 2.62 -6.81 0.82
N ASP A 365 3.14 -5.61 1.05
CA ASP A 365 4.54 -5.38 1.38
C ASP A 365 4.84 -5.79 2.82
N SER A 366 3.99 -5.38 3.77
CA SER A 366 4.08 -5.80 5.17
C SER A 366 3.96 -7.32 5.26
N TYR A 367 2.97 -7.88 4.57
CA TYR A 367 2.76 -9.31 4.49
C TYR A 367 3.95 -10.06 3.88
N TYR A 368 4.47 -9.63 2.73
CA TYR A 368 5.60 -10.31 2.10
C TYR A 368 6.88 -10.20 2.92
N CYS A 369 7.09 -9.10 3.64
CA CYS A 369 8.19 -8.98 4.60
C CYS A 369 8.07 -10.02 5.73
N ILE A 370 6.88 -10.17 6.32
CA ILE A 370 6.59 -11.19 7.34
C ILE A 370 6.84 -12.61 6.80
N THR A 371 6.36 -12.92 5.59
CA THR A 371 6.58 -14.24 4.99
C THR A 371 8.07 -14.52 4.71
N ALA A 372 8.83 -13.50 4.34
CA ALA A 372 10.26 -13.64 4.10
C ALA A 372 11.04 -13.94 5.39
N TYR A 373 10.66 -13.31 6.51
CA TYR A 373 11.19 -13.68 7.83
C TYR A 373 10.84 -15.12 8.21
N ALA A 374 9.61 -15.58 7.89
CA ALA A 374 9.21 -16.97 8.10
C ALA A 374 10.13 -17.94 7.33
N HIS A 375 10.42 -17.64 6.07
CA HIS A 375 11.31 -18.46 5.25
C HIS A 375 12.76 -18.41 5.72
N ALA A 376 13.24 -17.26 6.22
CA ALA A 376 14.55 -17.16 6.84
C ALA A 376 14.64 -18.06 8.08
N TYR A 377 13.61 -18.02 8.93
CA TYR A 377 13.50 -18.91 10.09
C TYR A 377 13.51 -20.39 9.68
N PHE A 378 12.69 -20.76 8.69
CA PHE A 378 12.68 -22.13 8.14
C PHE A 378 14.08 -22.54 7.70
N ARG A 379 14.75 -21.70 6.90
CA ARG A 379 16.10 -21.95 6.42
C ARG A 379 17.10 -22.16 7.55
N GLU A 380 17.06 -21.34 8.59
CA GLU A 380 17.96 -21.48 9.73
C GLU A 380 17.71 -22.76 10.52
N HIS A 381 16.46 -23.20 10.62
CA HIS A 381 16.05 -24.29 11.50
C HIS A 381 15.78 -25.61 10.77
N VAL A 382 15.78 -25.64 9.44
CA VAL A 382 15.38 -26.83 8.69
C VAL A 382 16.18 -28.04 9.12
N PHE A 383 17.50 -27.93 9.37
CA PHE A 383 18.33 -29.03 9.86
C PHE A 383 17.78 -29.78 11.11
N SER A 384 16.93 -29.14 11.91
CA SER A 384 16.29 -29.72 13.09
C SER A 384 15.14 -30.71 12.76
N TRP A 385 14.69 -30.77 11.50
CA TRP A 385 13.55 -31.58 11.05
C TRP A 385 13.69 -33.07 11.43
N THR A 386 14.93 -33.59 11.48
CA THR A 386 15.23 -34.97 11.86
C THR A 386 14.84 -35.32 13.29
N SER A 387 14.76 -34.31 14.17
CA SER A 387 14.38 -34.46 15.58
C SER A 387 12.87 -34.58 15.76
N TYR A 388 12.09 -33.93 14.89
CA TYR A 388 10.66 -33.77 15.06
C TYR A 388 9.81 -34.76 14.26
N LYS A 389 10.37 -35.41 13.22
CA LYS A 389 9.79 -36.54 12.45
C LYS A 389 8.29 -36.39 12.13
N THR A 390 7.84 -35.17 11.83
CA THR A 390 6.41 -34.84 11.65
C THR A 390 6.24 -34.03 10.37
N ILE A 391 5.24 -34.40 9.58
CA ILE A 391 4.78 -33.68 8.39
C ILE A 391 3.58 -32.82 8.81
N VAL A 392 3.60 -31.54 8.43
CA VAL A 392 2.49 -30.61 8.64
C VAL A 392 1.80 -30.37 7.30
N ILE A 393 0.50 -30.67 7.24
CA ILE A 393 -0.31 -30.39 6.06
C ILE A 393 -1.07 -29.09 6.33
N VAL A 394 -0.84 -28.11 5.47
CA VAL A 394 -1.51 -26.82 5.55
C VAL A 394 -2.29 -26.52 4.29
N SER A 395 -3.38 -25.76 4.44
CA SER A 395 -4.08 -25.14 3.32
C SER A 395 -3.78 -23.65 3.33
N CYS A 396 -3.29 -23.14 2.22
CA CYS A 396 -3.19 -21.69 2.02
C CYS A 396 -4.58 -21.11 1.79
N VAL A 397 -4.91 -20.04 2.51
CA VAL A 397 -6.15 -19.30 2.30
C VAL A 397 -6.07 -18.57 0.96
N ASP A 398 -4.96 -17.90 0.68
CA ASP A 398 -4.82 -17.00 -0.49
C ASP A 398 -4.84 -17.71 -1.84
N CYS A 399 -4.14 -18.84 -1.98
CA CYS A 399 -4.09 -19.58 -3.26
C CYS A 399 -5.00 -20.82 -3.29
N GLY A 400 -5.61 -21.18 -2.15
CA GLY A 400 -6.48 -22.36 -2.01
C GLY A 400 -5.78 -23.72 -2.20
N LYS A 401 -4.44 -23.72 -2.28
CA LYS A 401 -3.62 -24.92 -2.48
C LYS A 401 -3.14 -25.50 -1.15
N LEU A 402 -2.95 -26.81 -1.14
CA LEU A 402 -2.27 -27.50 -0.03
C LEU A 402 -0.75 -27.31 -0.13
N ALA A 403 -0.08 -27.34 1.01
CA ALA A 403 1.37 -27.47 1.11
C ALA A 403 1.72 -28.45 2.25
N PHE A 404 2.81 -29.18 2.05
CA PHE A 404 3.24 -30.27 2.92
C PHE A 404 4.63 -29.96 3.46
N ASN A 405 4.69 -29.52 4.70
CA ASN A 405 5.89 -28.94 5.29
C ASN A 405 6.54 -29.88 6.31
N LEU A 406 7.84 -29.70 6.49
CA LEU A 406 8.58 -30.25 7.63
C LEU A 406 8.19 -29.50 8.90
N TYR A 407 7.89 -30.21 9.98
CA TYR A 407 7.70 -29.58 11.29
C TYR A 407 9.05 -29.24 11.93
N LEU A 408 9.30 -27.96 12.24
CA LEU A 408 10.55 -27.50 12.85
C LEU A 408 10.44 -27.08 14.33
N GLY A 409 9.24 -27.19 14.93
CA GLY A 409 9.01 -26.81 16.32
C GLY A 409 7.77 -25.95 16.51
N ALA A 410 7.54 -25.48 17.74
CA ALA A 410 6.32 -24.75 18.09
C ALA A 410 6.25 -23.36 17.45
N ASP A 411 7.40 -22.74 17.18
CA ASP A 411 7.52 -21.38 16.62
C ASP A 411 7.61 -21.39 15.08
N ASP A 412 7.47 -22.56 14.46
CA ASP A 412 7.62 -22.75 13.01
C ASP A 412 6.38 -22.26 12.24
N MET A 413 6.57 -21.25 11.39
CA MET A 413 5.50 -20.68 10.60
C MET A 413 5.37 -21.38 9.25
N GLN A 414 4.22 -22.03 9.05
CA GLN A 414 3.94 -22.82 7.87
C GLN A 414 3.61 -21.94 6.66
N PHE A 415 4.13 -22.30 5.49
CA PHE A 415 3.93 -21.54 4.26
C PHE A 415 3.44 -22.42 3.11
N SER A 416 2.90 -21.76 2.09
CA SER A 416 2.48 -22.40 0.84
C SER A 416 3.65 -22.56 -0.12
N HIS A 417 3.87 -23.73 -0.69
CA HIS A 417 4.84 -23.90 -1.78
C HIS A 417 4.38 -23.27 -3.12
N CYS A 418 3.11 -22.84 -3.21
CA CYS A 418 2.54 -22.24 -4.42
C CYS A 418 2.84 -20.75 -4.53
N CYS A 419 2.50 -20.01 -3.47
CA CYS A 419 2.57 -18.56 -3.42
C CYS A 419 3.57 -18.06 -2.38
N PHE A 420 4.20 -18.97 -1.63
CA PHE A 420 5.10 -18.66 -0.52
C PHE A 420 4.45 -17.81 0.58
N GLY A 421 3.12 -17.72 0.60
CA GLY A 421 2.37 -17.05 1.66
C GLY A 421 2.29 -17.89 2.93
N CYS A 422 2.33 -17.23 4.09
CA CYS A 422 2.15 -17.82 5.42
C CYS A 422 0.71 -17.72 5.95
N ASN A 423 -0.25 -17.26 5.14
CA ASN A 423 -1.68 -17.22 5.52
C ASN A 423 -2.26 -18.62 5.32
N THR A 424 -1.80 -19.54 6.16
CA THR A 424 -2.10 -20.96 6.06
C THR A 424 -2.91 -21.43 7.27
N ILE A 425 -3.71 -22.46 7.06
CA ILE A 425 -4.47 -23.14 8.09
C ILE A 425 -3.91 -24.55 8.21
N GLU A 426 -3.43 -24.93 9.39
CA GLU A 426 -3.02 -26.30 9.67
C GLU A 426 -4.24 -27.23 9.62
N LEU A 427 -4.18 -28.26 8.78
CA LEU A 427 -5.23 -29.26 8.63
C LEU A 427 -4.95 -30.52 9.43
N LYS A 428 -3.70 -31.00 9.39
CA LYS A 428 -3.30 -32.25 10.02
C LYS A 428 -1.79 -32.32 10.21
N ARG A 429 -1.36 -33.00 11.27
CA ARG A 429 0.01 -33.49 11.45
C ARG A 429 0.05 -35.00 11.26
N ILE A 430 1.06 -35.49 10.55
CA ILE A 430 1.29 -36.91 10.30
C ILE A 430 2.69 -37.26 10.78
N THR A 431 2.82 -38.32 11.57
CA THR A 431 4.13 -38.86 11.96
C THR A 431 4.81 -39.49 10.73
N MET A 432 6.06 -39.11 10.48
CA MET A 432 6.83 -39.70 9.39
C MET A 432 7.10 -41.19 9.65
N PRO A 433 6.89 -42.06 8.66
CA PRO A 433 7.43 -43.41 8.68
C PRO A 433 8.96 -43.40 8.83
N SER A 434 9.53 -44.38 9.54
CA SER A 434 10.98 -44.41 9.81
C SER A 434 11.83 -44.47 8.53
N ASP A 435 11.36 -45.22 7.53
CA ASP A 435 11.95 -45.36 6.20
C ASP A 435 11.95 -44.04 5.41
N LEU A 436 10.91 -43.21 5.60
CA LEU A 436 10.83 -41.89 4.99
C LEU A 436 11.90 -40.94 5.54
N VAL A 437 12.14 -40.97 6.86
CA VAL A 437 13.16 -40.11 7.49
C VAL A 437 14.54 -40.45 6.93
N GLU A 438 14.90 -41.72 6.87
CA GLU A 438 16.18 -42.16 6.29
C GLU A 438 16.31 -41.75 4.81
N THR A 439 15.21 -41.88 4.05
CA THR A 439 15.16 -41.47 2.65
C THR A 439 15.45 -39.98 2.50
N LEU A 440 14.83 -39.11 3.30
CA LEU A 440 15.00 -37.66 3.21
C LEU A 440 16.39 -37.19 3.68
N VAL A 441 16.95 -37.82 4.73
CA VAL A 441 18.32 -37.54 5.17
C VAL A 441 19.33 -37.81 4.05
N ALA A 442 19.12 -38.85 3.25
CA ALA A 442 19.98 -39.16 2.10
C ALA A 442 19.67 -38.28 0.87
N SER A 443 18.39 -37.98 0.62
CA SER A 443 17.94 -37.39 -0.65
C SER A 443 18.10 -35.87 -0.68
N ILE A 444 17.79 -35.14 0.39
CA ILE A 444 17.85 -33.67 0.41
C ILE A 444 19.25 -33.13 0.07
N PRO A 445 20.36 -33.63 0.68
CA PRO A 445 21.71 -33.21 0.30
C PRO A 445 22.06 -33.52 -1.16
N TRP A 446 21.56 -34.64 -1.69
CA TRP A 446 21.81 -35.05 -3.07
C TRP A 446 21.04 -34.16 -4.07
N TRP A 447 19.77 -33.86 -3.80
CA TRP A 447 18.96 -32.90 -4.57
C TRP A 447 19.59 -31.51 -4.57
N LEU A 448 20.10 -31.05 -3.43
CA LEU A 448 20.78 -29.75 -3.31
C LEU A 448 22.01 -29.66 -4.22
N ASN A 449 22.84 -30.69 -4.27
CA ASN A 449 24.00 -30.71 -5.16
C ASN A 449 23.61 -30.65 -6.65
N GLN A 450 22.44 -31.16 -7.01
CA GLN A 450 21.94 -31.17 -8.39
C GLN A 450 21.18 -29.91 -8.80
N SER A 451 20.66 -29.14 -7.85
CA SER A 451 19.86 -27.92 -8.09
C SER A 451 20.54 -26.92 -9.05
N SER A 452 21.87 -26.82 -9.02
CA SER A 452 22.67 -25.98 -9.94
C SER A 452 22.61 -26.40 -11.42
N CYS A 453 22.21 -27.64 -11.71
CA CYS A 453 22.20 -28.23 -13.06
C CYS A 453 20.79 -28.41 -13.65
N THR A 454 19.72 -28.40 -12.85
CA THR A 454 18.38 -28.88 -13.24
C THR A 454 17.24 -27.86 -13.11
N ALA A 455 17.50 -26.62 -12.67
CA ALA A 455 16.47 -25.59 -12.45
C ALA A 455 15.55 -25.34 -13.68
N MET A 456 15.99 -25.66 -14.90
CA MET A 456 15.22 -25.45 -16.13
C MET A 456 14.31 -26.63 -16.54
N SER A 457 14.34 -27.79 -15.85
CA SER A 457 13.60 -29.00 -16.28
C SER A 457 12.70 -29.65 -15.22
N ALA A 458 12.56 -29.06 -14.02
CA ALA A 458 11.64 -29.58 -13.02
C ALA A 458 10.18 -29.44 -13.52
N SER A 459 9.50 -30.56 -13.75
CA SER A 459 8.08 -30.57 -14.08
C SER A 459 7.30 -29.82 -13.00
N SER A 460 6.38 -28.93 -13.40
CA SER A 460 5.53 -28.20 -12.46
C SER A 460 4.89 -29.16 -11.49
N PHE A 461 5.10 -28.93 -10.20
CA PHE A 461 4.43 -29.70 -9.18
C PHE A 461 2.93 -29.31 -9.18
N SER A 462 2.03 -30.28 -9.39
CA SER A 462 0.59 -30.03 -9.37
C SER A 462 0.09 -30.03 -7.93
N LEU A 463 -0.23 -28.84 -7.41
CA LEU A 463 -0.76 -28.69 -6.07
C LEU A 463 -2.24 -29.10 -6.01
N TYR A 464 -2.52 -30.04 -5.11
CA TYR A 464 -3.87 -30.47 -4.78
C TYR A 464 -4.74 -29.32 -4.26
N THR A 465 -6.04 -29.42 -4.52
CA THR A 465 -7.02 -28.45 -4.02
C THR A 465 -7.43 -28.80 -2.60
N ARG A 466 -7.76 -27.76 -1.82
CA ARG A 466 -8.39 -27.92 -0.49
C ARG A 466 -9.69 -28.73 -0.55
N ALA A 467 -10.47 -28.61 -1.63
CA ALA A 467 -11.77 -29.27 -1.77
C ALA A 467 -11.65 -30.80 -1.81
N ASP A 468 -10.57 -31.30 -2.40
CA ASP A 468 -10.34 -32.73 -2.61
C ASP A 468 -9.60 -33.39 -1.42
N TYR A 469 -9.05 -32.60 -0.48
CA TYR A 469 -8.31 -33.07 0.69
C TYR A 469 -8.96 -34.23 1.45
N PRO A 470 -10.28 -34.23 1.72
CA PRO A 470 -10.93 -35.31 2.48
C PRO A 470 -10.82 -36.70 1.83
N ASN A 471 -10.49 -36.78 0.54
CA ASN A 471 -10.41 -38.04 -0.22
C ASN A 471 -9.00 -38.63 -0.27
N TYR A 472 -7.98 -37.95 0.26
CA TYR A 472 -6.60 -38.42 0.18
C TYR A 472 -6.24 -39.43 1.27
N SER A 473 -5.67 -40.55 0.84
CA SER A 473 -5.13 -41.55 1.76
C SER A 473 -3.80 -41.10 2.36
N GLU A 474 -3.44 -41.61 3.53
CA GLU A 474 -2.20 -41.22 4.21
C GLU A 474 -0.93 -41.55 3.38
N SER A 475 -0.95 -42.64 2.61
CA SER A 475 0.13 -42.98 1.68
C SER A 475 0.22 -42.01 0.51
N THR A 476 -0.93 -41.53 -0.01
CA THR A 476 -0.97 -40.47 -1.03
C THR A 476 -0.35 -39.18 -0.51
N LEU A 477 -0.67 -38.81 0.73
CA LEU A 477 -0.15 -37.59 1.38
C LEU A 477 1.37 -37.66 1.58
N VAL A 478 1.89 -38.82 1.99
CA VAL A 478 3.35 -39.03 2.14
C VAL A 478 4.08 -38.97 0.81
N MET A 479 3.56 -39.63 -0.24
CA MET A 479 4.17 -39.54 -1.58
C MET A 479 4.18 -38.11 -2.11
N GLN A 480 3.09 -37.38 -1.88
CA GLN A 480 2.99 -35.98 -2.27
C GLN A 480 4.03 -35.12 -1.54
N PHE A 481 4.16 -35.30 -0.23
CA PHE A 481 5.15 -34.58 0.58
C PHE A 481 6.58 -34.76 0.05
N VAL A 482 6.97 -35.98 -0.34
CA VAL A 482 8.30 -36.23 -0.93
C VAL A 482 8.48 -35.46 -2.23
N ALA A 483 7.49 -35.52 -3.13
CA ALA A 483 7.54 -34.81 -4.40
C ALA A 483 7.55 -33.28 -4.23
N GLU A 484 6.83 -32.73 -3.25
CA GLU A 484 6.89 -31.30 -2.89
C GLU A 484 8.26 -30.91 -2.38
N THR A 485 8.81 -31.70 -1.46
CA THR A 485 10.11 -31.42 -0.87
C THR A 485 11.20 -31.45 -1.94
N GLU A 486 11.18 -32.46 -2.81
CA GLU A 486 12.10 -32.56 -3.94
C GLU A 486 11.98 -31.35 -4.88
N TRP A 487 10.76 -30.99 -5.28
CA TRP A 487 10.51 -29.82 -6.12
C TRP A 487 11.02 -28.53 -5.47
N LEU A 488 10.74 -28.33 -4.18
CA LEU A 488 11.15 -27.14 -3.44
C LEU A 488 12.67 -27.04 -3.33
N VAL A 489 13.37 -28.16 -3.08
CA VAL A 489 14.84 -28.19 -3.03
C VAL A 489 15.45 -27.83 -4.39
N TYR A 490 14.90 -28.34 -5.49
CA TYR A 490 15.42 -28.04 -6.83
C TYR A 490 15.17 -26.60 -7.27
N THR A 491 13.98 -26.07 -6.97
CA THR A 491 13.56 -24.76 -7.46
C THR A 491 13.97 -23.63 -6.52
N HIS A 492 14.06 -23.89 -5.22
CA HIS A 492 14.36 -22.92 -4.17
C HIS A 492 15.43 -23.45 -3.20
N PRO A 493 16.64 -23.81 -3.69
CA PRO A 493 17.69 -24.38 -2.86
C PRO A 493 18.12 -23.44 -1.71
N ILE A 494 17.89 -22.13 -1.86
CA ILE A 494 18.12 -21.10 -0.84
C ILE A 494 17.49 -21.45 0.52
N LEU A 495 16.32 -22.07 0.52
CA LEU A 495 15.58 -22.44 1.74
C LEU A 495 16.25 -23.58 2.53
N PHE A 496 17.17 -24.31 1.92
CA PHE A 496 17.79 -25.51 2.49
C PHE A 496 19.31 -25.37 2.66
N THR A 497 19.85 -24.16 2.50
CA THR A 497 21.30 -23.91 2.53
C THR A 497 21.96 -24.21 3.88
N SER A 498 21.21 -24.27 4.98
CA SER A 498 21.72 -24.71 6.29
C SER A 498 21.98 -26.21 6.37
N ILE A 499 21.43 -27.00 5.44
CA ILE A 499 21.69 -28.44 5.35
C ILE A 499 22.99 -28.64 4.57
N SER A 500 24.03 -29.12 5.26
CA SER A 500 25.33 -29.33 4.63
C SER A 500 25.26 -30.45 3.56
N PRO A 501 25.72 -30.21 2.31
CA PRO A 501 25.82 -31.26 1.29
C PRO A 501 26.87 -32.33 1.61
N HIS A 502 27.70 -32.12 2.66
CA HIS A 502 28.86 -32.96 2.97
C HIS A 502 28.86 -33.59 4.36
N ASN A 503 27.86 -33.33 5.21
CA ASN A 503 27.74 -33.98 6.52
C ASN A 503 26.28 -34.37 6.77
N PRO A 504 25.90 -35.66 6.69
CA PRO A 504 24.63 -36.08 7.25
C PRO A 504 24.65 -35.79 8.76
N PRO A 505 23.51 -35.40 9.37
CA PRO A 505 23.43 -35.26 10.81
C PRO A 505 23.82 -36.59 11.44
N ALA A 506 24.77 -36.53 12.39
CA ALA A 506 25.24 -37.71 13.09
C ALA A 506 24.04 -38.42 13.73
N SER A 507 23.85 -39.69 13.37
CA SER A 507 22.89 -40.57 14.01
C SER A 507 23.19 -40.63 15.51
N THR A 508 22.35 -40.00 16.33
CA THR A 508 22.26 -40.23 17.77
C THR A 508 20.97 -40.92 18.10
#